data_AF-A0A1I8GQH3-F1
#
_entry.id   AF-A0A1I8GQH3-F1
#
_cell.length_a   1.000
_cell.length_b   1.000
_cell.length_c   1.000
_cell.angle_alpha   90.00
_cell.angle_beta   90.00
_cell.angle_gamma   90.00
#
_symmetry.space_group_name_H-M   'P 1'
#
loop_
_entity.id
_entity.type
_entity.pdbx_description
1 polymer ?
#
loop_
_entity_poly.entity_id
_entity_poly.type
_entity_poly.pdbx_seq_one_letter_code
_entity_poly.pdbx_strand_id
1 'polypeptide(L)'
;MSHEFCSNVCSLGRFPYFGVQIGKQCFCGSSYGLHGQLSESKCNKQCTGNPEQICGGSSINSVFALHYPSNNAYTVLKNSDISVTSTMDSSWPAAAQSDADCLLQCSARANCSGAVFSKQLLACRLLPFAFPPASLTGPGWAVFIKT
;
A
#
# COMPACT_ATOMS: atom_id res chain seq x y z
N MET A 1 6.94 2.85 16.40
CA MET A 1 6.73 1.74 15.43
C MET A 1 5.89 0.66 16.10
N SER A 2 4.80 0.20 15.50
CA SER A 2 4.00 -0.97 15.94
C SER A 2 3.69 -1.88 14.76
N HIS A 3 3.16 -3.08 14.99
CA HIS A 3 2.72 -3.98 13.92
C HIS A 3 1.63 -3.35 13.06
N GLU A 4 0.64 -2.71 13.67
CA GLU A 4 -0.48 -2.05 12.98
C GLU A 4 0.01 -0.90 12.11
N PHE A 5 0.93 -0.09 12.63
CA PHE A 5 1.49 1.00 11.85
C PHE A 5 2.24 0.47 10.62
N CYS A 6 3.09 -0.53 10.80
CA CYS A 6 3.86 -1.10 9.70
C CYS A 6 2.96 -1.83 8.69
N SER A 7 1.99 -2.61 9.15
CA SER A 7 1.00 -3.27 8.29
C SER A 7 0.22 -2.25 7.47
N ASN A 8 -0.22 -1.15 8.09
CA ASN A 8 -0.96 -0.09 7.41
C ASN A 8 -0.10 0.54 6.32
N VAL A 9 1.15 0.90 6.62
CA VAL A 9 2.06 1.49 5.62
C VAL A 9 2.33 0.53 4.46
N CYS A 10 2.60 -0.75 4.74
CA CYS A 10 2.85 -1.72 3.68
C CYS A 10 1.59 -2.07 2.87
N SER A 11 0.40 -1.96 3.47
CA SER A 11 -0.86 -2.13 2.76
C SER A 11 -1.09 -1.08 1.67
N LEU A 12 -0.48 0.10 1.81
CA LEU A 12 -0.59 1.18 0.82
C LEU A 12 0.09 0.82 -0.50
N GLY A 13 1.14 -0.01 -0.45
CA GLY A 13 1.80 -0.56 -1.62
C GLY A 13 1.25 -1.93 -2.04
N ARG A 14 0.18 -2.41 -1.39
CA ARG A 14 -0.37 -3.78 -1.53
C ARG A 14 0.70 -4.88 -1.45
N PHE A 15 1.70 -4.68 -0.59
CA PHE A 15 2.72 -5.70 -0.37
C PHE A 15 2.10 -6.91 0.35
N PRO A 16 2.37 -8.15 -0.09
CA PRO A 16 1.88 -9.34 0.58
C PRO A 16 2.53 -9.56 1.95
N TYR A 17 3.66 -8.92 2.24
CA TYR A 17 4.37 -9.06 3.51
C TYR A 17 4.83 -7.72 4.05
N PHE A 18 4.81 -7.61 5.38
CA PHE A 18 5.56 -6.59 6.11
C PHE A 18 6.52 -7.24 7.10
N GLY A 19 7.61 -6.54 7.40
CA GLY A 19 8.61 -6.96 8.36
C GLY A 19 8.99 -5.82 9.30
N VAL A 20 9.30 -6.17 10.55
CA VAL A 20 9.76 -5.22 11.57
C VAL A 20 11.10 -5.67 12.12
N GLN A 21 12.00 -4.71 12.34
CA GLN A 21 13.36 -4.96 12.82
C GLN A 21 13.73 -3.98 13.94
N ILE A 22 14.53 -4.48 14.89
CA ILE A 22 15.18 -3.71 15.95
C ILE A 22 14.25 -2.75 16.73
N GLY A 23 12.96 -3.10 16.85
CA GLY A 23 11.96 -2.31 17.59
C GLY A 23 11.42 -1.07 16.86
N LYS A 24 12.07 -0.60 15.79
CA LYS A 24 11.75 0.72 15.19
C LYS A 24 11.71 0.76 13.67
N GLN A 25 12.19 -0.27 12.98
CA GLN A 25 12.20 -0.30 11.52
C GLN A 25 11.00 -1.08 10.98
N CYS A 26 10.55 -0.68 9.79
CA CYS A 26 9.46 -1.29 9.04
C CYS A 26 9.92 -1.51 7.59
N PHE A 27 9.58 -2.67 7.04
CA PHE A 27 9.94 -3.08 5.69
C PHE A 27 8.71 -3.67 5.01
N CYS A 28 8.54 -3.38 3.72
CA CYS A 28 7.48 -3.94 2.89
C CYS A 28 8.12 -4.78 1.79
N GLY A 29 7.57 -5.96 1.51
CA GLY A 29 8.20 -6.90 0.58
C GLY A 29 7.18 -7.73 -0.19
N SER A 30 7.51 -8.04 -1.45
CA SER A 30 6.76 -9.01 -2.27
C SER A 30 7.19 -10.45 -1.99
N SER A 31 8.33 -10.63 -1.33
CA SER A 31 8.87 -11.91 -0.89
C SER A 31 9.63 -11.73 0.42
N TYR A 32 9.92 -12.83 1.10
CA TYR A 32 10.69 -12.87 2.33
C TYR A 32 11.56 -14.13 2.39
N GLY A 33 12.44 -14.21 3.40
CA GLY A 33 13.21 -15.43 3.67
C GLY A 33 14.55 -15.55 2.94
N LEU A 34 15.06 -14.48 2.32
CA LEU A 34 16.38 -14.47 1.66
C LEU A 34 17.51 -15.01 2.56
N HIS A 35 17.42 -14.80 3.87
CA HIS A 35 18.42 -15.22 4.85
C HIS A 35 17.99 -16.45 5.69
N GLY A 36 16.90 -17.11 5.29
CA GLY A 36 16.34 -18.25 6.02
C GLY A 36 15.61 -17.88 7.32
N GLN A 37 15.04 -18.89 7.97
CA GLN A 37 14.34 -18.75 9.24
C GLN A 37 15.32 -18.93 10.41
N LEU A 38 15.17 -18.10 11.45
CA LEU A 38 15.89 -18.22 12.71
C LEU A 38 14.92 -18.60 13.83
N SER A 39 15.48 -18.98 14.98
CA SER A 39 14.68 -19.21 16.19
C SER A 39 13.92 -17.94 16.59
N GLU A 40 12.64 -18.10 16.97
CA GLU A 40 11.78 -17.04 17.50
C GLU A 40 12.42 -16.26 18.66
N SER A 41 13.25 -16.93 19.48
CA SER A 41 14.00 -16.30 20.58
C SER A 41 14.92 -15.15 20.14
N LYS A 42 15.29 -15.10 18.86
CA LYS A 42 16.10 -14.02 18.29
C LYS A 42 15.28 -12.77 17.95
N CYS A 43 13.96 -12.91 17.84
CA CYS A 43 13.01 -11.80 17.76
C CYS A 43 12.66 -11.38 19.18
N ASN A 44 13.44 -10.49 19.77
CA ASN A 44 13.33 -10.14 21.20
C ASN A 44 13.30 -8.63 21.46
N LYS A 45 13.10 -7.81 20.43
CA LYS A 45 13.04 -6.35 20.56
C LYS A 45 11.60 -5.90 20.63
N GLN A 46 11.24 -5.21 21.69
CA GLN A 46 9.93 -4.59 21.80
C GLN A 46 9.73 -3.49 20.76
N CYS A 47 8.51 -3.35 20.27
CA CYS A 47 8.15 -2.27 19.37
C CYS A 47 8.12 -0.92 20.11
N THR A 48 8.71 0.12 19.52
CA THR A 48 8.79 1.47 20.12
C THR A 48 7.44 2.18 20.27
N GLY A 49 6.44 1.78 19.48
CA GLY A 49 5.08 2.32 19.51
C GLY A 49 4.07 1.44 20.24
N ASN A 50 4.43 0.19 20.55
CA ASN A 50 3.64 -0.71 21.39
C ASN A 50 4.57 -1.74 22.08
N PRO A 51 5.02 -1.49 23.32
CA PRO A 51 5.96 -2.38 24.00
C PRO A 51 5.46 -3.81 24.28
N GLU A 52 4.14 -4.06 24.14
CA GLU A 52 3.56 -5.40 24.27
C GLU A 52 3.84 -6.28 23.03
N GLN A 53 4.29 -5.68 21.93
CA GLN A 53 4.60 -6.36 20.67
C GLN A 53 6.10 -6.56 20.48
N ILE A 54 6.46 -7.63 19.78
CA ILE A 54 7.83 -7.94 19.38
C ILE A 54 8.08 -7.49 17.93
N CYS A 55 9.03 -6.58 17.74
CA CYS A 55 9.45 -6.01 16.47
C CYS A 55 10.84 -6.49 16.05
N GLY A 56 10.99 -7.79 15.86
CA GLY A 56 12.22 -8.42 15.38
C GLY A 56 13.36 -8.43 16.39
N GLY A 57 14.58 -8.46 15.87
CA GLY A 57 15.84 -8.50 16.61
C GLY A 57 16.89 -7.56 16.01
N SER A 58 18.12 -7.61 16.52
CA SER A 58 19.24 -6.91 15.88
C SER A 58 19.57 -7.59 14.56
N SER A 59 19.29 -6.90 13.44
CA SER A 59 19.44 -7.45 12.07
C SER A 59 18.56 -8.68 11.79
N ILE A 60 17.46 -8.82 12.52
CA ILE A 60 16.53 -9.96 12.39
C ILE A 60 15.11 -9.43 12.26
N ASN A 61 14.38 -9.93 11.27
CA ASN A 61 13.02 -9.50 10.98
C ASN A 61 12.01 -10.44 11.62
N SER A 62 11.02 -9.89 12.33
CA SER A 62 9.72 -10.57 12.43
C SER A 62 8.93 -10.23 11.17
N VAL A 63 8.45 -11.25 10.46
CA VAL A 63 7.76 -11.11 9.17
C VAL A 63 6.32 -11.59 9.30
N PHE A 64 5.40 -10.82 8.73
CA PHE A 64 3.97 -11.06 8.82
C PHE A 64 3.33 -10.96 7.43
N ALA A 65 2.33 -11.80 7.17
CA ALA A 65 1.57 -11.79 5.93
C ALA A 65 0.40 -10.80 5.99
N LEU A 66 0.20 -10.03 4.92
CA LEU A 66 -0.97 -9.20 4.70
C LEU A 66 -1.96 -9.94 3.82
N HIS A 67 -3.20 -10.01 4.28
CA HIS A 67 -4.29 -10.60 3.52
C HIS A 67 -5.19 -9.50 3.01
N TYR A 68 -5.48 -9.57 1.73
CA TYR A 68 -6.41 -8.67 1.07
C TYR A 68 -7.62 -9.47 0.60
N PRO A 69 -8.85 -9.07 0.93
CA PRO A 69 -10.02 -9.67 0.31
C PRO A 69 -9.91 -9.50 -1.21
N SER A 70 -10.06 -10.58 -1.96
CA SER A 70 -9.98 -10.58 -3.43
C SER A 70 -11.21 -9.97 -4.10
N ASN A 71 -11.88 -9.02 -3.44
CA ASN A 71 -13.11 -8.44 -3.92
C ASN A 71 -12.78 -7.23 -4.80
N ASN A 72 -13.54 -7.00 -5.87
CA ASN A 72 -13.46 -5.77 -6.67
C ASN A 72 -14.11 -4.59 -5.93
N ALA A 73 -13.76 -4.42 -4.66
CA ALA A 73 -14.24 -3.36 -3.81
C ALA A 73 -13.28 -2.17 -3.92
N TYR A 74 -13.85 -0.97 -3.94
CA TYR A 74 -13.12 0.27 -4.01
C TYR A 74 -13.60 1.22 -2.92
N THR A 75 -12.65 1.86 -2.24
CA THR A 75 -12.92 2.96 -1.31
C THR A 75 -12.65 4.28 -2.01
N VAL A 76 -13.60 5.22 -1.92
CA VAL A 76 -13.44 6.57 -2.46
C VAL A 76 -12.78 7.46 -1.40
N LEU A 77 -11.62 8.01 -1.72
CA LEU A 77 -11.00 9.06 -0.89
C LEU A 77 -11.61 10.39 -1.29
N LYS A 78 -12.44 10.95 -0.41
CA LYS A 78 -13.09 12.24 -0.66
C LYS A 78 -12.20 13.44 -0.33
N ASN A 79 -11.18 13.28 0.51
CA ASN A 79 -10.12 14.24 0.81
C ASN A 79 -8.90 13.46 1.30
N SER A 80 -7.73 13.70 0.73
CA SER A 80 -6.47 13.09 1.19
C SER A 80 -5.50 14.19 1.61
N ASP A 81 -5.35 14.41 2.91
CA ASP A 81 -4.26 15.23 3.48
C ASP A 81 -2.88 14.55 3.34
N ILE A 82 -2.87 13.32 2.83
CA ILE A 82 -1.66 12.54 2.58
C ILE A 82 -1.14 12.88 1.19
N SER A 83 -0.09 13.70 1.15
CA SER A 83 0.70 13.92 -0.07
C SER A 83 1.78 12.85 -0.17
N VAL A 84 1.70 12.00 -1.19
CA VAL A 84 2.76 11.04 -1.50
C VAL A 84 3.65 11.66 -2.59
N THR A 85 4.96 11.66 -2.36
CA THR A 85 5.95 12.04 -3.38
C THR A 85 6.63 10.76 -3.84
N SER A 86 6.48 10.44 -5.14
CA SER A 86 7.18 9.34 -5.78
C SER A 86 8.22 9.88 -6.75
N THR A 87 9.42 9.31 -6.73
CA THR A 87 10.45 9.57 -7.75
C THR A 87 10.25 8.77 -9.03
N MET A 88 9.29 7.83 -9.04
CA MET A 88 8.94 7.02 -10.20
C MET A 88 7.52 7.33 -10.68
N ASP A 89 7.40 7.70 -11.96
CA ASP A 89 6.13 7.77 -12.67
C ASP A 89 5.60 6.36 -12.88
N SER A 90 4.68 5.99 -11.99
CA SER A 90 4.01 4.71 -12.01
C SER A 90 2.52 4.97 -12.07
N SER A 91 2.09 5.67 -13.13
CA SER A 91 0.68 5.81 -13.47
C SER A 91 0.46 5.49 -14.93
N TRP A 92 -0.59 4.74 -15.24
CA TRP A 92 -0.97 4.44 -16.62
C TRP A 92 -2.18 5.28 -17.01
N PRO A 93 -2.06 6.17 -18.02
CA PRO A 93 -3.22 6.90 -18.53
C PRO A 93 -4.16 5.94 -19.27
N ALA A 94 -5.45 6.13 -19.08
CA ALA A 94 -6.53 5.45 -19.77
C ALA A 94 -7.66 6.43 -20.06
N ALA A 95 -8.33 6.28 -21.20
CA ALA A 95 -9.61 6.94 -21.42
C ALA A 95 -10.68 6.21 -20.61
N ALA A 96 -11.59 6.94 -19.98
CA ALA A 96 -12.75 6.36 -19.31
C ALA A 96 -13.95 7.29 -19.43
N GLN A 97 -15.12 6.74 -19.75
CA GLN A 97 -16.34 7.55 -19.88
C GLN A 97 -17.05 7.77 -18.53
N SER A 98 -16.74 6.96 -17.54
CA SER A 98 -17.29 7.04 -16.19
C SER A 98 -16.28 6.53 -15.15
N ASP A 99 -16.58 6.77 -13.88
CA ASP A 99 -15.87 6.15 -12.76
C ASP A 99 -15.95 4.63 -12.83
N ALA A 100 -17.13 4.06 -13.12
CA ALA A 100 -17.30 2.61 -13.28
C ALA A 100 -16.38 2.01 -14.36
N ASP A 101 -16.24 2.67 -15.51
CA ASP A 101 -15.34 2.24 -16.59
C ASP A 101 -13.86 2.29 -16.13
N CYS A 102 -13.45 3.37 -15.47
CA CYS A 102 -12.12 3.51 -14.88
C CYS A 102 -11.82 2.40 -13.85
N LEU A 103 -12.80 2.06 -13.01
CA LEU A 103 -12.69 0.99 -12.01
C LEU A 103 -12.60 -0.40 -12.66
N LEU A 104 -13.37 -0.66 -13.72
CA LEU A 104 -13.28 -1.92 -14.47
C LEU A 104 -11.90 -2.10 -15.08
N GLN A 105 -11.33 -1.05 -15.69
CA GLN A 105 -9.96 -1.06 -16.22
C GLN A 105 -8.91 -1.36 -15.14
N CYS A 106 -9.08 -0.81 -13.94
CA CYS A 106 -8.21 -1.14 -12.81
C CYS A 106 -8.39 -2.59 -12.37
N SER A 107 -9.63 -3.07 -12.26
CA SER A 107 -9.93 -4.43 -11.80
C SER A 107 -9.34 -5.52 -12.71
N ALA A 108 -9.27 -5.24 -14.03
CA ALA A 108 -8.70 -6.12 -15.03
C ALA A 108 -7.16 -6.24 -14.94
N ARG A 109 -6.49 -5.34 -14.21
CA ARG A 109 -5.04 -5.34 -14.05
C ARG A 109 -4.64 -5.91 -12.68
N ALA A 110 -3.78 -6.94 -12.71
CA ALA A 110 -3.25 -7.56 -11.48
C ALA A 110 -2.43 -6.58 -10.62
N ASN A 111 -1.77 -5.61 -11.26
CA ASN A 111 -0.91 -4.63 -10.61
C ASN A 111 -1.58 -3.28 -10.39
N CYS A 112 -2.92 -3.18 -10.47
CA CYS A 112 -3.63 -1.94 -10.18
C CYS A 112 -4.19 -1.97 -8.75
N SER A 113 -3.72 -1.03 -7.94
CA SER A 113 -4.10 -0.87 -6.54
C SER A 113 -4.96 0.37 -6.30
N GLY A 114 -5.05 1.28 -7.28
CA GLY A 114 -5.91 2.45 -7.21
C GLY A 114 -6.13 3.08 -8.58
N ALA A 115 -7.09 3.99 -8.67
CA ALA A 115 -7.36 4.74 -9.89
C ALA A 115 -7.80 6.17 -9.55
N VAL A 116 -7.45 7.12 -10.41
CA VAL A 116 -7.95 8.49 -10.33
C VAL A 116 -8.75 8.81 -11.57
N PHE A 117 -9.98 9.30 -11.39
CA PHE A 117 -10.88 9.66 -12.49
C PHE A 117 -11.23 11.14 -12.47
N SER A 118 -11.19 11.78 -13.64
CA SER A 118 -11.69 13.14 -13.86
C SER A 118 -12.88 13.11 -14.81
N LYS A 119 -14.05 13.49 -14.31
CA LYS A 119 -15.28 13.59 -15.12
C LYS A 119 -15.18 14.69 -16.18
N GLN A 120 -14.48 15.78 -15.89
CA GLN A 120 -14.31 16.91 -16.80
C GLN A 120 -13.46 16.54 -18.02
N LEU A 121 -12.42 15.74 -17.80
CA LEU A 121 -11.47 15.35 -18.84
C LEU A 121 -11.75 13.98 -19.46
N LEU A 122 -12.73 13.24 -18.93
CA LEU A 122 -13.00 11.83 -19.28
C LEU A 122 -11.72 10.98 -19.25
N ALA A 123 -10.89 11.26 -18.24
CA ALA A 123 -9.55 10.72 -18.10
C ALA A 123 -9.43 9.88 -16.83
N CYS A 124 -8.81 8.72 -16.97
CA CYS A 124 -8.51 7.78 -15.90
C CYS A 124 -6.99 7.62 -15.79
N ARG A 125 -6.49 7.54 -14.57
CA ARG A 125 -5.09 7.17 -14.28
C ARG A 125 -5.08 5.99 -13.35
N LEU A 126 -4.58 4.86 -13.84
CA LEU A 126 -4.42 3.64 -13.06
C LEU A 126 -3.11 3.69 -12.27
N LEU A 127 -3.16 3.29 -11.01
CA LEU A 127 -2.06 3.37 -10.06
C LEU A 127 -1.69 1.96 -9.57
N PRO A 128 -0.40 1.62 -9.47
CA PRO A 128 0.05 0.39 -8.86
C PRO A 128 0.06 0.41 -7.33
N PHE A 129 -0.19 1.57 -6.74
CA PHE A 129 -0.25 1.79 -5.29
C PHE A 129 -1.57 2.47 -4.93
N ALA A 130 -1.94 2.37 -3.65
CA ALA A 130 -3.22 2.85 -3.12
C ALA A 130 -3.36 4.38 -3.16
N PHE A 131 -2.27 5.14 -3.15
CA PHE A 131 -2.34 6.61 -3.03
C PHE A 131 -1.65 7.35 -4.17
N PRO A 132 -2.37 8.09 -5.02
CA PRO A 132 -1.76 8.87 -6.09
C PRO A 132 -0.71 9.87 -5.55
N PRO A 133 0.35 10.17 -6.33
CA PRO A 133 1.19 11.31 -6.02
C PRO A 133 0.36 12.59 -6.03
N ALA A 134 0.78 13.61 -5.28
CA ALA A 134 0.05 14.88 -5.20
C ALA A 134 -0.15 15.55 -6.58
N SER A 135 0.72 15.28 -7.55
CA SER A 135 0.62 15.74 -8.94
C SER A 135 -0.55 15.14 -9.72
N LEU A 136 -1.12 14.02 -9.25
CA LEU A 136 -2.25 13.33 -9.88
C LEU A 136 -3.58 13.58 -9.16
N THR A 137 -3.61 14.50 -8.19
CA THR A 137 -4.79 14.90 -7.45
C THR A 137 -5.10 16.38 -7.68
N GLY A 138 -6.37 16.71 -7.93
CA GLY A 138 -6.81 18.09 -8.13
C GLY A 138 -8.31 18.27 -7.85
N PRO A 139 -8.82 19.52 -7.85
CA PRO A 139 -10.24 19.79 -7.61
C PRO A 139 -11.11 19.03 -8.60
N GLY A 140 -12.07 18.23 -8.11
CA GLY A 140 -13.01 17.47 -8.93
C GLY A 140 -12.52 16.10 -9.43
N TRP A 141 -11.35 15.64 -9.01
CA TRP A 141 -10.89 14.27 -9.26
C TRP A 141 -11.38 13.33 -8.16
N ALA A 142 -11.88 12.16 -8.55
CA ALA A 142 -12.24 11.09 -7.62
C ALA A 142 -11.10 10.07 -7.54
N VAL A 143 -10.61 9.81 -6.32
CA VAL A 143 -9.55 8.83 -6.05
C VAL A 143 -10.19 7.56 -5.49
N PHE A 144 -9.88 6.43 -6.12
CA PHE A 144 -10.39 5.11 -5.77
C PHE A 144 -9.24 4.21 -5.35
N ILE A 145 -9.38 3.55 -4.21
CA ILE A 145 -8.42 2.58 -3.70
C ILE A 145 -9.04 1.20 -3.75
N LYS A 146 -8.37 0.24 -4.38
CA LYS A 146 -8.80 -1.16 -4.38
C LYS A 146 -8.57 -1.73 -2.97
N THR A 147 -9.61 -2.26 -2.33
CA THR A 147 -9.51 -2.91 -1.02
C THR A 147 -9.25 -4.40 -1.11
#